data_AF-A0A840HNP6-F1
#
_entry.id   AF-A0A840HNP6-F1
#
_cell.length_a   1.000
_cell.length_b   1.000
_cell.length_c   1.000
_cell.angle_alpha   90.00
_cell.angle_beta   90.00
_cell.angle_gamma   90.00
#
_symmetry.space_group_name_H-M   'P 1'
#
loop_
_entity.id
_entity.type
_entity.pdbx_description
1 polymer ?
#
loop_
_entity_poly.entity_id
_entity_poly.type
_entity_poly.pdbx_seq_one_letter_code
_entity_poly.pdbx_strand_id
1 'polypeptide(L)'
;MEEDYQHILTIISAMSHVFERSPASFAHLGEEDLRQHLLLPLNGHYPGQATGETFNAGGKSDILIRTEDRNIFIAECKIWGGEKKANDAIAEL
;
A
#
# COMPACT_ATOMS: atom_id res chain seq x y z
N MET A 1 -11.50 -4.08 13.07
CA MET A 1 -11.89 -4.13 11.64
C MET A 1 -12.04 -2.72 11.08
N GLU A 2 -13.09 -1.95 11.41
CA GLU A 2 -13.19 -0.55 10.92
C GLU A 2 -12.07 0.33 11.50
N GLU A 3 -11.79 0.22 12.80
CA GLU A 3 -10.72 0.98 13.45
C GLU A 3 -9.34 0.68 12.85
N ASP A 4 -9.03 -0.59 12.61
CA ASP A 4 -7.77 -1.00 11.97
C ASP A 4 -7.67 -0.46 10.54
N TYR A 5 -8.75 -0.57 9.77
CA TYR A 5 -8.81 -0.07 8.40
C TYR A 5 -8.55 1.45 8.34
N GLN A 6 -9.22 2.22 9.20
CA GLN A 6 -9.02 3.67 9.29
C GLN A 6 -7.61 4.04 9.78
N HIS A 7 -7.06 3.26 10.71
CA HIS A 7 -5.69 3.47 11.17
C HIS A 7 -4.67 3.20 10.06
N ILE A 8 -4.83 2.13 9.28
CA ILE A 8 -4.00 1.83 8.11
C ILE A 8 -4.07 2.96 7.08
N LEU A 9 -5.27 3.46 6.76
CA LEU A 9 -5.43 4.61 5.85
C LEU A 9 -4.76 5.87 6.39
N THR A 10 -4.80 6.10 7.70
CA THR A 10 -4.11 7.23 8.35
C THR A 10 -2.60 7.13 8.16
N ILE A 11 -2.02 5.95 8.32
CA ILE A 11 -0.58 5.70 8.11
C ILE A 11 -0.20 5.94 6.64
N ILE A 12 -0.96 5.37 5.71
CA ILE A 12 -0.70 5.52 4.26
C ILE A 12 -0.81 7.00 3.84
N SER A 13 -1.83 7.71 4.34
CA SER A 13 -2.02 9.14 4.07
C SER A 13 -0.86 9.98 4.62
N ALA A 14 -0.42 9.70 5.85
CA ALA A 14 0.73 10.39 6.45
C ALA A 14 2.00 10.20 5.61
N MET A 15 2.27 8.98 5.12
CA MET A 15 3.43 8.73 4.26
C MET A 15 3.29 9.36 2.87
N SER A 16 2.08 9.39 2.32
CA SER A 16 1.80 10.07 1.04
C SER A 16 2.11 11.57 1.13
N HIS A 17 1.76 12.22 2.25
CA HIS A 17 2.15 13.61 2.49
C HIS A 17 3.67 13.80 2.61
N VAL A 18 4.42 12.81 3.09
CA VAL A 18 5.90 12.86 3.09
C VAL A 18 6.42 12.84 1.66
N PHE A 19 5.87 12.00 0.78
CA PHE A 19 6.23 11.99 -0.65
C PHE A 19 6.00 13.36 -1.29
N GLU A 20 4.83 13.96 -1.07
CA GLU A 20 4.45 15.27 -1.62
C GLU A 20 5.33 16.41 -1.11
N ARG A 21 5.75 16.37 0.15
CA ARG A 21 6.56 17.42 0.79
C ARG A 21 8.04 17.33 0.42
N SER A 22 8.52 16.17 -0.04
CA SER A 22 9.93 15.95 -0.35
C SER A 22 10.11 15.34 -1.76
N PRO A 23 9.57 15.97 -2.83
CA PRO A 23 9.56 15.37 -4.15
C PRO A 23 10.97 15.08 -4.69
N ALA A 24 11.97 15.88 -4.33
CA ALA A 24 13.36 15.62 -4.70
C ALA A 24 13.90 14.26 -4.21
N SER A 25 13.37 13.78 -3.07
CA SER A 25 13.75 12.49 -2.47
C SER A 25 13.03 11.30 -3.11
N PHE A 26 11.87 11.50 -3.73
CA PHE A 26 10.99 10.39 -4.15
C PHE A 26 10.67 10.37 -5.65
N ALA A 27 10.82 11.47 -6.39
CA ALA A 27 10.37 11.57 -7.79
C ALA A 27 11.11 10.64 -8.77
N HIS A 28 12.26 10.12 -8.38
CA HIS A 28 13.07 9.19 -9.18
C HIS A 28 12.78 7.71 -8.85
N LEU A 29 11.94 7.45 -7.85
CA LEU A 29 11.60 6.11 -7.39
C LEU A 29 10.46 5.50 -8.22
N GLY A 30 10.52 4.19 -8.43
CA GLY A 30 9.46 3.43 -9.08
C GLY A 30 8.34 3.05 -8.12
N GLU A 31 7.28 2.42 -8.67
CA GLU A 31 6.15 1.90 -7.88
C GLU A 31 6.61 0.95 -6.76
N GLU A 32 7.57 0.06 -7.06
CA GLU A 32 8.16 -0.86 -6.10
C GLU A 32 8.78 -0.15 -4.88
N ASP A 33 9.67 0.80 -5.14
CA ASP A 33 10.39 1.52 -4.09
C ASP A 33 9.43 2.36 -3.23
N LEU A 34 8.48 3.04 -3.86
CA LEU A 34 7.45 3.83 -3.16
C LEU A 34 6.57 2.92 -2.28
N ARG A 35 6.26 1.71 -2.74
CA ARG A 35 5.53 0.73 -1.95
C ARG A 35 6.33 0.24 -0.74
N GLN A 36 7.63 0.02 -0.86
CA GLN A 36 8.48 -0.28 0.30
C GLN A 36 8.44 0.84 1.35
N HIS A 37 8.39 2.10 0.89
CA HIS A 37 8.23 3.25 1.76
C HIS A 37 6.87 3.33 2.47
N LEU A 38 5.80 2.79 1.88
CA LEU A 38 4.51 2.61 2.56
C LEU A 38 4.54 1.44 3.56
N LEU A 39 5.21 0.33 3.21
CA LEU A 39 5.30 -0.87 4.05
C LEU A 39 6.10 -0.65 5.34
N LEU A 40 7.09 0.24 5.33
CA LEU A 40 7.94 0.57 6.48
C LEU A 40 7.14 1.02 7.72
N PRO A 41 6.35 2.11 7.66
CA PRO A 41 5.54 2.52 8.80
C PRO A 41 4.42 1.53 9.12
N LEU A 42 3.84 0.87 8.10
CA LEU A 42 2.83 -0.18 8.33
C LEU A 42 3.39 -1.33 9.17
N ASN A 43 4.59 -1.83 8.87
CA ASN A 43 5.26 -2.85 9.68
C ASN A 43 5.70 -2.34 11.06
N GLY A 44 5.90 -1.03 11.22
CA GLY A 44 6.12 -0.41 12.53
C GLY A 44 4.90 -0.52 13.46
N HIS A 45 3.69 -0.41 12.90
CA HIS A 45 2.43 -0.50 13.63
C HIS A 45 1.82 -1.91 13.66
N TYR A 46 2.10 -2.71 12.64
CA TYR A 46 1.59 -4.08 12.43
C TYR A 46 2.76 -5.05 12.17
N PRO A 47 3.60 -5.34 13.18
CA PRO A 47 4.87 -6.06 12.97
C PRO A 47 4.68 -7.45 12.38
N GLY A 48 5.27 -7.67 11.20
CA GLY A 48 5.22 -8.95 10.47
C GLY A 48 3.86 -9.28 9.86
N GLN A 49 2.88 -8.37 9.96
CA GLN A 49 1.54 -8.56 9.42
C GLN A 49 1.34 -7.88 8.07
N ALA A 50 2.14 -6.86 7.75
CA ALA A 50 2.08 -6.14 6.48
C ALA A 50 3.13 -6.67 5.50
N THR A 51 2.67 -7.30 4.42
CA THR A 51 3.53 -7.90 3.39
C THR A 51 3.35 -7.20 2.04
N GLY A 52 4.46 -7.05 1.31
CA GLY A 52 4.44 -6.62 -0.09
C GLY A 52 4.34 -7.81 -1.04
N GLU A 53 3.84 -7.58 -2.26
CA GLU A 53 3.85 -8.59 -3.36
C GLU A 53 3.18 -9.92 -3.01
N THR A 54 2.12 -9.87 -2.22
CA THR A 54 1.56 -11.11 -1.68
C THR A 54 0.48 -11.63 -2.62
N PHE A 55 0.62 -12.89 -3.04
CA PHE A 55 -0.42 -13.57 -3.81
C PHE A 55 -1.70 -13.67 -2.97
N ASN A 56 -2.78 -13.09 -3.46
CA ASN A 56 -4.11 -13.24 -2.88
C ASN A 56 -5.05 -13.83 -3.94
N ALA A 57 -5.46 -15.08 -3.73
CA ALA A 57 -6.30 -15.83 -4.65
C ALA A 57 -5.78 -15.80 -6.12
N GLY A 58 -6.46 -15.07 -7.02
CA GLY A 58 -6.15 -15.01 -8.45
C GLY A 58 -5.17 -13.92 -8.88
N GLY A 59 -4.75 -13.02 -7.97
CA GLY A 59 -3.92 -11.84 -8.26
C GLY A 59 -2.72 -11.67 -7.32
N LYS A 60 -1.80 -10.78 -7.70
CA LYS A 60 -0.63 -10.38 -6.90
C LYS A 60 -0.91 -8.99 -6.34
N SER A 61 -1.14 -8.88 -5.03
CA SER A 61 -1.46 -7.60 -4.40
C SER A 61 -0.23 -6.88 -3.89
N ASP A 62 -0.18 -5.57 -4.12
CA ASP A 62 0.95 -4.74 -3.70
C ASP A 62 1.09 -4.67 -2.17
N ILE A 63 0.00 -4.46 -1.43
CA ILE A 63 0.00 -4.44 0.05
C ILE A 63 -1.09 -5.37 0.57
N LEU A 64 -0.73 -6.29 1.45
CA LEU A 64 -1.65 -7.14 2.19
C LEU A 64 -1.33 -7.06 3.69
N ILE A 65 -2.36 -6.81 4.51
CA ILE A 65 -2.22 -6.86 5.98
C ILE A 65 -3.14 -7.93 6.54
N ARG A 66 -2.57 -8.85 7.31
CA ARG A 66 -3.27 -10.00 7.89
C ARG A 66 -3.14 -10.03 9.40
N THR A 67 -4.24 -10.28 10.08
CA THR A 67 -4.28 -10.56 11.50
C THR A 67 -4.91 -11.92 11.72
N GLU A 68 -4.15 -12.84 12.33
CA GLU A 68 -4.51 -14.26 12.42
C GLU A 68 -4.83 -14.81 11.01
N ASP A 69 -6.04 -15.35 10.83
CA ASP A 69 -6.46 -16.00 9.60
C ASP A 69 -7.25 -15.06 8.68
N ARG A 70 -7.28 -13.74 8.98
CA ARG A 70 -8.11 -12.76 8.26
C ARG A 70 -7.27 -11.69 7.57
N ASN A 71 -7.63 -11.40 6.32
CA ASN A 71 -7.15 -10.23 5.61
C ASN A 71 -7.92 -9.00 6.14
N ILE A 72 -7.22 -8.06 6.74
CA ILE A 72 -7.83 -6.83 7.30
C ILE A 72 -7.63 -5.63 6.37
N PHE A 73 -6.70 -5.72 5.42
CA PHE A 73 -6.46 -4.69 4.41
C PHE A 73 -5.79 -5.28 3.17
N ILE A 74 -6.18 -4.78 2.00
CA ILE A 74 -5.60 -5.10 0.70
C ILE A 74 -5.57 -3.83 -0.16
N ALA A 75 -4.48 -3.59 -0.88
CA ALA A 75 -4.36 -2.46 -1.78
C ALA A 75 -3.43 -2.73 -2.95
N GLU A 76 -3.73 -2.08 -4.08
CA GLU A 76 -2.79 -1.88 -5.19
C GLU A 76 -2.18 -0.48 -5.15
N CYS A 77 -0.90 -0.38 -5.51
CA CYS A 77 -0.16 0.86 -5.60
C CYS A 77 0.15 1.16 -7.07
N LYS A 78 -0.23 2.34 -7.55
CA LYS A 78 0.15 2.82 -8.89
C LYS A 78 0.59 4.27 -8.85
N ILE A 79 1.64 4.58 -9.62
CA ILE A 79 1.92 5.96 -10.01
C ILE A 79 0.82 6.36 -11.00
N TRP A 80 0.14 7.46 -10.70
CA TRP A 80 -0.96 7.96 -11.50
C TRP A 80 -0.55 8.14 -12.96
N GLY A 81 -1.34 7.55 -13.87
CA GLY A 81 -1.15 7.64 -15.32
C GLY A 81 -2.46 7.82 -16.08
N GLY A 82 -3.54 8.16 -15.38
CA GLY A 82 -4.90 8.29 -15.93
C GLY A 82 -5.87 7.22 -15.43
N GLU A 83 -7.16 7.48 -15.69
CA GLU A 83 -8.29 6.68 -15.18
C GLU A 83 -8.22 5.20 -15.59
N LYS A 84 -7.85 4.92 -16.85
CA LYS A 84 -7.72 3.54 -17.32
C LYS A 84 -6.73 2.73 -16.47
N LYS A 85 -5.54 3.30 -16.20
CA LYS A 85 -4.51 2.62 -15.40
C LYS A 85 -4.98 2.37 -13.97
N ALA A 86 -5.77 3.28 -13.40
CA ALA A 86 -6.37 3.10 -12.08
C ALA A 86 -7.42 1.99 -12.07
N ASN A 87 -8.33 1.96 -13.06
CA ASN A 87 -9.35 0.92 -13.18
C ASN A 87 -8.75 -0.46 -13.44
N ASP A 88 -7.72 -0.54 -14.29
CA ASP A 88 -7.00 -1.79 -14.56
C ASP A 88 -6.38 -2.34 -13.25
N ALA A 89 -5.78 -1.48 -12.42
CA ALA A 89 -5.23 -1.89 -11.12
C ALA A 89 -6.31 -2.33 -10.12
N ILE A 90 -7.45 -1.63 -10.03
CA ILE A 90 -8.56 -2.05 -9.17
C ILE A 90 -9.09 -3.43 -9.56
N ALA A 91 -9.04 -3.78 -10.85
CA ALA A 91 -9.46 -5.10 -11.34
C ALA A 91 -8.47 -6.24 -11.00
N GLU A 92 -7.28 -5.94 -10.48
CA GLU A 92 -6.28 -6.93 -10.02
C GLU A 92 -6.53 -7.43 -8.59
N LEU A 93 -7.36 -6.71 -7.81
CA LEU A 93 -7.78 -7.04 -6.44
C LEU A 93 -8.84 -8.16 -6.39
#